data_AF-A0A4Q2TZB9-F1
#
_entry.id   AF-A0A4Q2TZB9-F1
#
_cell.length_a   1.000
_cell.length_b   1.000
_cell.length_c   1.000
_cell.angle_alpha   90.00
_cell.angle_beta   90.00
_cell.angle_gamma   90.00
#
_symmetry.space_group_name_H-M   'P 1'
#
loop_
_entity.id
_entity.type
_entity.pdbx_description
1 polymer ?
#
loop_
_entity_poly.entity_id
_entity_poly.type
_entity_poly.pdbx_seq_one_letter_code
_entity_poly.pdbx_strand_id
1 'polypeptide(L)'
;MAAAAVLGCSVWSLHFVAMLAFMPGREMAYDLGLTALSIVVAVGGALMALFASKAPTTLAARVGVAGVLLGLAIAGMHYVGVAAMTFSGFLIFDHAYVVASVVVSIVFS
;
A
#
# COMPACT_ATOMS: atom_id res chain seq x y z
N MET A 1 -7.78 16.84 -2.52
CA MET A 1 -8.26 15.78 -1.60
C MET A 1 -8.93 14.66 -2.38
N ALA A 2 -9.92 14.93 -3.24
CA ALA A 2 -10.53 13.90 -4.10
C ALA A 2 -9.51 13.03 -4.87
N ALA A 3 -8.49 13.64 -5.49
CA ALA A 3 -7.45 12.90 -6.21
C ALA A 3 -6.69 11.88 -5.34
N ALA A 4 -6.36 12.23 -4.09
CA ALA A 4 -5.66 11.32 -3.18
C ALA A 4 -6.57 10.20 -2.67
N ALA A 5 -7.85 10.50 -2.42
CA ALA A 5 -8.83 9.47 -2.08
C ALA A 5 -9.02 8.48 -3.23
N VAL A 6 -9.16 8.97 -4.46
CA VAL A 6 -9.28 8.12 -5.66
C VAL A 6 -8.03 7.25 -5.81
N LEU A 7 -6.82 7.83 -5.69
CA LEU A 7 -5.57 7.08 -5.78
C LEU A 7 -5.48 6.00 -4.69
N GLY A 8 -5.65 6.37 -3.42
CA GLY A 8 -5.59 5.45 -2.30
C GLY A 8 -6.62 4.32 -2.39
N CYS A 9 -7.88 4.65 -2.70
CA CYS A 9 -8.93 3.65 -2.90
C CYS A 9 -8.64 2.75 -4.10
N SER A 10 -8.06 3.28 -5.18
CA SER A 10 -7.71 2.48 -6.37
C SER A 10 -6.61 1.46 -6.06
N VAL A 11 -5.54 1.89 -5.38
CA VAL A 11 -4.45 1.00 -4.97
C VAL A 11 -4.99 -0.08 -4.01
N TRP A 12 -5.78 0.32 -3.02
CA TRP A 12 -6.40 -0.60 -2.06
C TRP A 12 -7.33 -1.61 -2.75
N SER A 13 -8.20 -1.15 -3.64
CA SER A 13 -9.15 -2.02 -4.36
C SER A 13 -8.43 -3.00 -5.27
N LEU A 14 -7.44 -2.54 -6.05
CA LEU A 14 -6.63 -3.40 -6.91
C LEU A 14 -5.99 -4.54 -6.11
N HIS A 15 -5.42 -4.21 -4.94
CA HIS A 15 -4.79 -5.20 -4.08
C HIS A 15 -5.78 -6.25 -3.56
N PHE A 16 -6.90 -5.83 -2.95
CA PHE A 16 -7.88 -6.77 -2.41
C PHE A 16 -8.60 -7.57 -3.50
N VAL A 17 -8.89 -6.98 -4.66
CA VAL A 17 -9.43 -7.73 -5.80
C VAL A 17 -8.46 -8.82 -6.24
N ALA A 18 -7.15 -8.53 -6.29
CA ALA A 18 -6.14 -9.55 -6.61
C ALA A 18 -6.07 -10.66 -5.55
N MET A 19 -6.21 -10.32 -4.26
CA MET A 19 -6.20 -11.32 -3.18
C MET A 19 -7.47 -12.17 -3.16
N LEU A 20 -8.64 -11.59 -3.47
CA LEU A 20 -9.90 -12.33 -3.61
C LEU A 20 -9.90 -13.26 -4.83
N ALA A 21 -9.17 -12.90 -5.88
CA ALA A 21 -8.97 -13.75 -7.04
C ALA A 21 -7.99 -14.90 -6.78
N PHE A 22 -7.17 -14.82 -5.72
CA PHE A 22 -6.26 -15.88 -5.33
C PHE A 22 -7.00 -17.02 -4.62
N MET A 23 -6.93 -18.22 -5.18
CA MET A 23 -7.64 -19.41 -4.69
C MET A 23 -6.66 -20.44 -4.14
N PRO A 24 -6.27 -20.38 -2.84
CA PRO A 24 -5.29 -21.29 -2.24
C PRO A 24 -5.80 -22.70 -1.93
N GLY A 25 -7.02 -23.05 -2.37
CA GLY A 25 -7.64 -24.35 -2.08
C GLY A 25 -8.09 -24.55 -0.62
N ARG A 26 -8.12 -23.48 0.18
CA ARG A 26 -8.66 -23.45 1.55
C ARG A 26 -9.51 -22.20 1.77
N GLU A 27 -10.39 -22.25 2.77
CA GLU A 27 -11.15 -21.09 3.21
C GLU A 27 -10.20 -19.98 3.68
N MET A 28 -10.41 -18.78 3.13
CA MET A 28 -9.68 -17.57 3.48
C MET A 28 -10.68 -16.55 4.03
N ALA A 29 -10.42 -16.10 5.24
CA ALA A 29 -11.14 -14.99 5.85
C ALA A 29 -10.20 -13.78 5.99
N TYR A 30 -10.77 -12.64 6.39
CA TYR A 30 -10.05 -11.38 6.52
C TYR A 30 -10.37 -10.72 7.85
N ASP A 31 -9.34 -10.27 8.57
CA ASP A 31 -9.51 -9.43 9.75
C ASP A 31 -9.99 -8.05 9.32
N LEU A 32 -11.17 -7.66 9.80
CA LEU A 32 -11.81 -6.40 9.40
C LEU A 32 -11.04 -5.18 9.91
N GLY A 33 -10.37 -5.29 11.06
CA GLY A 33 -9.59 -4.20 11.66
C GLY A 33 -8.34 -3.89 10.83
N LEU A 34 -7.56 -4.91 10.47
CA LEU A 34 -6.39 -4.75 9.60
C LEU A 34 -6.80 -4.34 8.18
N THR A 35 -7.91 -4.85 7.67
CA THR A 35 -8.47 -4.42 6.38
C THR A 35 -8.82 -2.92 6.41
N ALA A 36 -9.50 -2.45 7.45
CA ALA A 36 -9.81 -1.03 7.62
C ALA A 36 -8.55 -0.17 7.83
N LEU A 37 -7.56 -0.67 8.57
CA LEU A 37 -6.27 0.01 8.73
C LEU A 37 -5.53 0.16 7.38
N SER A 38 -5.57 -0.87 6.54
CA SER A 38 -4.88 -0.86 5.23
C SER A 38 -5.40 0.27 4.32
N ILE A 39 -6.72 0.50 4.26
CA ILE A 39 -7.28 1.59 3.45
C ILE A 39 -6.95 2.97 4.03
N VAL A 40 -6.90 3.10 5.36
CA VAL A 40 -6.45 4.33 6.03
C VAL A 40 -5.00 4.64 5.69
N VAL A 41 -4.12 3.63 5.69
CA VAL A 41 -2.71 3.78 5.28
C VAL A 41 -2.62 4.22 3.81
N ALA A 42 -3.40 3.60 2.91
CA ALA A 42 -3.38 3.93 1.49
C ALA A 42 -3.83 5.38 1.22
N VAL A 43 -4.99 5.77 1.75
CA VAL A 43 -5.57 7.10 1.53
C VAL A 43 -4.78 8.18 2.27
N GLY A 44 -4.38 7.91 3.51
CA GLY A 44 -3.56 8.82 4.32
C GLY A 44 -2.21 9.09 3.67
N GLY A 45 -1.53 8.03 3.23
CA GLY A 45 -0.24 8.16 2.54
C GLY A 45 -0.35 8.86 1.19
N ALA A 46 -1.38 8.57 0.39
CA ALA A 46 -1.66 9.30 -0.85
C ALA A 46 -1.95 10.79 -0.61
N LEU A 47 -2.63 11.13 0.49
CA LEU A 47 -2.84 12.53 0.91
C LEU A 47 -1.52 13.21 1.28
N MET A 48 -0.66 12.54 2.06
CA MET A 48 0.66 13.06 2.42
C MET A 48 1.53 13.31 1.18
N ALA A 49 1.57 12.35 0.25
CA ALA A 49 2.27 12.50 -1.03
C ALA A 49 1.72 13.68 -1.87
N LEU A 50 0.39 13.85 -1.91
CA LEU A 50 -0.24 14.97 -2.60
C LEU A 50 0.11 16.33 -1.96
N PHE A 51 0.25 16.41 -0.65
CA PHE A 51 0.68 17.64 0.01
C PHE A 51 2.17 17.90 -0.22
N ALA A 52 3.00 16.87 -0.15
CA ALA A 52 4.43 16.97 -0.42
C ALA A 52 4.71 17.46 -1.86
N SER A 53 3.96 16.98 -2.85
CA SER A 53 4.13 17.40 -4.26
C SER A 53 3.80 18.88 -4.50
N LYS A 54 3.10 19.53 -3.56
CA LYS A 54 2.74 20.96 -3.59
C LYS A 54 3.67 21.84 -2.75
N ALA A 55 4.67 21.27 -2.09
CA ALA A 55 5.58 22.03 -1.25
C ALA A 55 6.31 23.13 -2.05
N PRO A 56 6.59 24.30 -1.45
CA PRO A 56 7.31 25.41 -2.08
C PRO A 56 8.82 25.13 -2.11
N THR A 57 9.23 24.08 -2.81
CA THR A 57 10.63 23.65 -2.98
C THR A 57 10.92 23.35 -4.45
N THR A 58 12.14 22.91 -4.77
CA THR A 58 12.50 22.52 -6.13
C THR A 58 11.63 21.37 -6.64
N LEU A 59 11.39 21.31 -7.95
CA LEU A 59 10.59 20.25 -8.56
C LEU A 59 11.12 18.85 -8.20
N ALA A 60 12.43 18.67 -8.27
CA ALA A 60 13.08 17.40 -7.95
C ALA A 60 12.85 16.99 -6.48
N ALA A 61 12.99 17.93 -5.54
CA ALA A 61 12.80 17.64 -4.12
C ALA A 61 11.34 17.28 -3.80
N ARG A 62 10.38 18.10 -4.25
CA ARG A 62 8.95 17.83 -3.95
C ARG A 62 8.42 16.57 -4.61
N VAL A 63 8.88 16.25 -5.83
CA VAL A 63 8.51 14.99 -6.50
C VAL A 63 9.18 13.80 -5.84
N GLY A 64 10.47 13.88 -5.52
CA GLY A 64 11.18 12.80 -4.83
C GLY A 64 10.57 12.45 -3.47
N VAL A 65 10.25 13.46 -2.65
CA VAL A 65 9.58 13.23 -1.36
C VAL A 65 8.16 12.67 -1.56
N ALA A 66 7.40 13.17 -2.53
CA ALA A 66 6.07 12.65 -2.82
C ALA A 66 6.11 11.19 -3.27
N GLY A 67 7.06 10.82 -4.15
CA GLY A 67 7.26 9.44 -4.62
C GLY A 67 7.65 8.49 -3.49
N VAL A 68 8.57 8.89 -2.61
CA VAL A 68 8.93 8.10 -1.42
C VAL A 68 7.72 7.88 -0.51
N LEU A 69 6.95 8.94 -0.21
CA LEU A 69 5.75 8.82 0.62
C LEU A 69 4.70 7.92 -0.02
N LEU A 70 4.49 8.04 -1.33
CA LEU A 70 3.53 7.22 -2.06
C LEU A 70 3.97 5.75 -2.10
N GLY A 71 5.23 5.47 -2.40
CA GLY A 71 5.77 4.12 -2.44
C GLY A 71 5.72 3.43 -1.07
N LEU A 72 6.02 4.16 0.01
CA LEU A 72 5.86 3.65 1.37
C LEU A 72 4.38 3.40 1.72
N ALA A 73 3.46 4.25 1.25
CA ALA A 73 2.03 4.06 1.46
C ALA A 73 1.50 2.81 0.74
N ILE A 74 1.94 2.57 -0.50
CA ILE A 74 1.57 1.39 -1.29
C ILE A 74 2.13 0.13 -0.62
N ALA A 75 3.41 0.11 -0.28
CA ALA A 75 4.03 -1.04 0.38
C ALA A 75 3.44 -1.29 1.77
N GLY A 76 3.20 -0.25 2.56
CA GLY A 76 2.55 -0.34 3.87
C GLY A 76 1.15 -0.91 3.76
N MET A 77 0.32 -0.39 2.86
CA MET A 77 -1.02 -0.93 2.60
C MET A 77 -0.95 -2.40 2.17
N HIS A 78 -0.04 -2.75 1.27
CA HIS A 78 0.15 -4.12 0.80
C HIS A 78 0.43 -5.08 1.96
N TYR A 79 1.42 -4.78 2.81
CA TYR A 79 1.78 -5.67 3.91
C TYR A 79 0.72 -5.73 5.02
N VAL A 80 0.05 -4.61 5.32
CA VAL A 80 -1.09 -4.61 6.25
C VAL A 80 -2.27 -5.41 5.68
N GLY A 81 -2.53 -5.32 4.37
CA GLY A 81 -3.57 -6.08 3.69
C GLY A 81 -3.29 -7.58 3.68
N VAL A 82 -2.04 -7.98 3.38
CA VAL A 82 -1.61 -9.38 3.47
C VAL A 82 -1.70 -9.90 4.91
N ALA A 83 -1.32 -9.10 5.90
CA ALA A 83 -1.44 -9.46 7.32
C ALA A 83 -2.90 -9.62 7.78
N ALA A 84 -3.87 -9.03 7.06
CA ALA A 84 -5.29 -9.22 7.35
C ALA A 84 -5.80 -10.61 6.97
N MET A 85 -5.09 -11.37 6.13
CA MET A 85 -5.50 -12.71 5.73
C MET A 85 -5.50 -13.67 6.93
N THR A 86 -6.61 -14.35 7.14
CA THR A 86 -6.76 -15.40 8.15
C THR A 86 -7.06 -16.72 7.45
N PHE A 87 -6.12 -17.65 7.52
CA PHE A 87 -6.23 -18.97 6.91
C PHE A 87 -5.40 -19.99 7.69
N SER A 88 -5.68 -21.28 7.47
CA SER A 88 -4.95 -22.38 8.10
C SER A 88 -3.60 -22.64 7.39
N GLY A 89 -2.63 -21.76 7.62
CA GLY A 89 -1.27 -21.87 7.08
C GLY A 89 -0.28 -20.91 7.74
N PHE A 90 0.98 -20.97 7.30
CA PHE A 90 2.03 -20.06 7.75
C PHE A 90 2.29 -19.00 6.69
N LEU A 91 2.31 -17.74 7.11
CA LEU A 91 2.71 -16.63 6.27
C LEU A 91 4.16 -16.26 6.63
N ILE A 92 5.08 -16.44 5.69
CA ILE A 92 6.52 -16.19 5.91
C ILE A 92 6.92 -14.99 5.05
N PHE A 93 7.40 -13.93 5.70
CA PHE A 93 7.99 -12.79 5.03
C PHE A 93 9.49 -12.99 4.91
N ASP A 94 9.95 -13.26 3.70
CA ASP A 94 11.37 -13.20 3.42
C ASP A 94 11.82 -11.73 3.38
N HIS A 95 12.74 -11.37 4.28
CA HIS A 95 13.18 -9.99 4.45
C HIS A 95 13.83 -9.42 3.17
N ALA A 96 14.51 -10.23 2.37
CA ALA A 96 15.12 -9.77 1.14
C ALA A 96 14.05 -9.37 0.12
N TYR A 97 13.00 -10.18 -0.03
CA TYR A 97 11.88 -9.85 -0.91
C TYR A 97 11.05 -8.66 -0.41
N VAL A 98 10.89 -8.52 0.91
CA VAL A 98 10.22 -7.35 1.50
C VAL A 98 11.00 -6.07 1.23
N VAL A 99 12.31 -6.06 1.46
CA VAL A 99 13.13 -4.88 1.17
C VAL A 99 13.14 -4.58 -0.33
N ALA A 100 13.28 -5.61 -1.18
CA ALA A 100 13.26 -5.43 -2.62
C ALA A 100 11.94 -4.83 -3.12
N SER A 101 10.79 -5.32 -2.64
CA SER A 101 9.48 -4.79 -3.05
C SER A 101 9.27 -3.34 -2.63
N VAL A 102 9.72 -2.96 -1.42
CA VAL A 102 9.64 -1.59 -0.91
C VAL A 102 10.52 -0.65 -1.76
N VAL A 103 11.74 -1.07 -2.07
CA VAL A 103 12.66 -0.30 -2.93
C VAL A 103 12.05 -0.12 -4.32
N VAL A 104 11.54 -1.19 -4.93
CA VAL A 104 10.87 -1.11 -6.24
C VAL A 104 9.66 -0.17 -6.17
N SER A 105 8.83 -0.28 -5.13
CA SER A 105 7.67 0.59 -4.97
C SER A 105 8.07 2.06 -4.88
N ILE A 106 9.14 2.40 -4.16
CA ILE A 106 9.64 3.78 -4.03
C ILE A 106 10.21 4.29 -5.35
N VAL A 107 10.98 3.46 -6.07
CA VAL A 107 11.64 3.87 -7.32
C VAL A 107 10.64 4.14 -8.44
N PHE A 108 9.51 3.43 -8.46
CA PHE A 108 8.48 3.55 -9.50
C PHE A 108 7.26 4.40 -9.11
N SER A 109 7.28 5.06 -7.94
CA SER A 109 6.22 6.00 -7.49
C SER A 109 6.60 7.45 -7.70
#